data_AF-A0A946JYG4-F1
#
_entry.id   AF-A0A946JYG4-F1
#
_cell.length_a   1.000
_cell.length_b   1.000
_cell.length_c   1.000
_cell.angle_alpha   90.00
_cell.angle_beta   90.00
_cell.angle_gamma   90.00
#
_symmetry.space_group_name_H-M   'P 1'
#
loop_
_entity.id
_entity.type
_entity.pdbx_description
1 polymer ?
#
loop_
_entity_poly.entity_id
_entity_poly.type
_entity_poly.pdbx_seq_one_letter_code
_entity_poly.pdbx_strand_id
1 'polypeptide(L)'
;SPDINQRSGVSVRASVSNYEALLANALRRAIEVGEQDVVPRISDLPFIMPSLQGKVEFEAMEEGREEKIMERLFQDATRAVFSRFTEGINLEPLTLQFADGIHVTTGESLPSNAYEDTIKKIDGLAEVIETLVPGGNTANRASAVEFVLDGLHLNQRLNKDRVGGRTTYSA
;
A
#
# COMPACT_ATOMS: atom_id res chain seq x y z
N SER A 1 -2.80 -15.92 -11.47
CA SER A 1 -2.32 -15.21 -12.67
C SER A 1 -1.81 -16.23 -13.67
N PRO A 2 -2.13 -16.12 -14.97
CA PRO A 2 -1.62 -17.03 -16.00
C PRO A 2 -0.10 -16.92 -16.19
N ASP A 3 0.53 -15.84 -15.74
CA ASP A 3 1.97 -15.58 -15.92
C ASP A 3 2.87 -16.27 -14.87
N ILE A 4 2.25 -16.88 -13.85
CA ILE A 4 2.94 -17.70 -12.84
C ILE A 4 2.77 -19.16 -13.19
N ASN A 5 3.87 -19.91 -13.18
CA ASN A 5 3.85 -21.35 -13.36
C ASN A 5 3.08 -22.03 -12.22
N GLN A 6 1.86 -22.48 -12.50
CA GLN A 6 0.97 -23.11 -11.52
C GLN A 6 1.42 -24.52 -11.12
N ARG A 7 2.41 -25.09 -11.80
CA ARG A 7 3.02 -26.37 -11.43
C ARG A 7 4.16 -26.19 -10.42
N SER A 8 4.62 -24.96 -10.24
CA SER A 8 5.60 -24.62 -9.23
C SER A 8 4.97 -24.62 -7.84
N GLY A 9 5.62 -25.29 -6.89
CA GLY A 9 5.16 -25.32 -5.52
C GLY A 9 5.53 -24.03 -4.78
N VAL A 10 4.60 -23.08 -4.67
CA VAL A 10 4.79 -21.93 -3.77
C VAL A 10 4.64 -22.42 -2.33
N SER A 11 5.77 -22.50 -1.61
CA SER A 11 5.78 -22.99 -0.23
C SER A 11 5.32 -21.94 0.78
N VAL A 12 4.87 -22.38 1.95
CA VAL A 12 4.60 -21.53 3.13
C VAL A 12 5.81 -20.66 3.51
N ARG A 13 7.04 -21.05 3.13
CA ARG A 13 8.24 -20.25 3.39
C ARG A 13 8.22 -18.93 2.62
N ALA A 14 7.55 -18.86 1.47
CA ALA A 14 7.43 -17.62 0.71
C ALA A 14 6.59 -16.59 1.48
N SER A 15 5.43 -16.98 2.01
CA SER A 15 4.59 -16.07 2.80
C SER A 15 5.24 -15.64 4.11
N VAL A 16 5.92 -16.56 4.80
CA VAL A 16 6.69 -16.24 6.03
C VAL A 16 7.80 -15.23 5.73
N SER A 17 8.64 -15.48 4.72
CA SER A 17 9.70 -14.54 4.37
C SER A 17 9.17 -13.17 3.93
N ASN A 18 8.04 -13.12 3.24
CA ASN A 18 7.43 -11.84 2.86
C ASN A 18 6.95 -11.05 4.07
N TYR A 19 6.33 -11.74 5.03
CA TYR A 19 5.88 -11.11 6.27
C TYR A 19 7.07 -10.58 7.08
N GLU A 20 8.15 -11.36 7.19
CA GLU A 20 9.39 -10.92 7.85
C GLU A 20 10.03 -9.73 7.15
N ALA A 21 10.11 -9.74 5.80
CA ALA A 21 10.64 -8.63 5.02
C ALA A 21 9.81 -7.35 5.19
N LEU A 22 8.48 -7.48 5.19
CA LEU A 22 7.56 -6.37 5.40
C LEU A 22 7.73 -5.75 6.79
N LEU A 23 7.77 -6.58 7.83
CA LEU A 23 8.00 -6.13 9.21
C LEU A 23 9.39 -5.51 9.40
N ALA A 24 10.42 -6.09 8.78
CA ALA A 24 11.77 -5.57 8.85
C ALA A 24 11.86 -4.17 8.23
N ASN A 25 11.21 -3.94 7.08
CA ASN A 25 11.19 -2.60 6.49
C ASN A 25 10.34 -1.61 7.32
N ALA A 26 9.19 -2.04 7.83
CA ALA A 26 8.39 -1.21 8.73
C ALA A 26 9.16 -0.80 9.99
N LEU A 27 9.97 -1.72 10.55
CA LEU A 27 10.86 -1.43 11.68
C LEU A 27 11.97 -0.47 11.30
N ARG A 28 12.65 -0.68 10.15
CA ARG A 28 13.66 0.25 9.63
C ARG A 28 13.08 1.66 9.51
N ARG A 29 11.92 1.78 8.86
CA ARG A 29 11.20 3.06 8.69
C ARG A 29 10.89 3.69 10.05
N ALA A 30 10.32 2.94 10.98
CA ALA A 30 10.00 3.44 12.31
C ALA A 30 11.24 4.01 13.02
N ILE A 31 12.39 3.33 12.92
CA ILE A 31 13.67 3.82 13.47
C ILE A 31 14.10 5.13 12.77
N GLU A 32 14.03 5.20 11.44
CA GLU A 32 14.45 6.38 10.67
C GLU A 32 13.61 7.63 10.99
N VAL A 33 12.31 7.46 11.23
CA VAL A 33 11.40 8.57 11.57
C VAL A 33 11.15 8.74 13.08
N GLY A 34 11.83 7.96 13.94
CA GLY A 34 11.74 8.07 15.40
C GLY A 34 10.44 7.57 16.03
N GLU A 35 9.76 6.63 15.39
CA GLU A 35 8.50 6.03 15.87
C GLU A 35 8.73 4.85 16.82
N GLN A 36 7.83 4.70 17.79
CA GLN A 36 7.83 3.56 18.72
C GLN A 36 6.94 2.41 18.20
N ASP A 37 5.84 2.76 17.53
CA ASP A 37 4.89 1.78 16.98
C ASP A 37 5.33 1.34 15.58
N VAL A 38 5.57 0.03 15.42
CA VAL A 38 5.95 -0.57 14.14
C VAL A 38 4.70 -1.10 13.44
N VAL A 39 4.14 -0.31 12.53
CA VAL A 39 2.98 -0.69 11.73
C VAL A 39 3.32 -0.64 10.25
N PRO A 40 3.25 -1.76 9.50
CA PRO A 40 3.43 -1.77 8.05
C PRO A 40 2.45 -0.85 7.31
N ARG A 41 2.92 -0.20 6.24
CA ARG A 41 2.16 0.68 5.34
C ARG A 41 2.35 0.25 3.89
N ILE A 42 1.59 0.84 2.96
CA ILE A 42 1.75 0.58 1.51
C ILE A 42 3.19 0.88 1.04
N SER A 43 3.81 1.91 1.61
CA SER A 43 5.20 2.28 1.32
C SER A 43 6.21 1.18 1.68
N ASP A 44 5.86 0.23 2.55
CA ASP A 44 6.72 -0.91 2.90
C ASP A 44 6.54 -2.11 1.94
N LEU A 45 5.42 -2.17 1.20
CA LEU A 45 5.07 -3.32 0.38
C LEU A 45 6.10 -3.66 -0.72
N PRO A 46 6.71 -2.68 -1.43
CA PRO A 46 7.73 -3.00 -2.44
C PRO A 46 8.95 -3.75 -1.90
N PHE A 47 9.23 -3.66 -0.59
CA PHE A 47 10.40 -4.30 0.02
C PHE A 47 10.25 -5.81 0.21
N ILE A 48 9.07 -6.40 -0.09
CA ILE A 48 8.90 -7.85 -0.16
C ILE A 48 9.39 -8.44 -1.50
N MET A 49 9.70 -7.60 -2.50
CA MET A 49 10.15 -8.08 -3.81
C MET A 49 11.37 -9.00 -3.73
N PRO A 50 12.46 -8.64 -3.02
CA PRO A 50 13.64 -9.49 -2.94
C PRO A 50 13.35 -10.83 -2.23
N SER A 51 12.39 -10.87 -1.30
CA SER A 51 12.05 -12.11 -0.60
C SER A 51 11.26 -13.11 -1.45
N LEU A 52 10.66 -12.65 -2.55
CA LEU A 52 9.93 -13.46 -3.52
C LEU A 52 10.78 -13.95 -4.69
N GLN A 53 11.90 -13.27 -4.96
CA GLN A 53 12.79 -13.63 -6.05
C GLN A 53 13.35 -15.05 -5.86
N GLY A 54 13.21 -15.90 -6.87
CA GLY A 54 13.58 -17.31 -6.80
C GLY A 54 12.65 -18.21 -5.96
N LYS A 55 11.57 -17.67 -5.39
CA LYS A 55 10.51 -18.45 -4.71
C LYS A 55 9.20 -18.51 -5.51
N VAL A 56 9.10 -17.69 -6.56
CA VAL A 56 8.01 -17.71 -7.55
C VAL A 56 8.65 -18.05 -8.89
N GLU A 57 8.10 -19.05 -9.58
CA GLU A 57 8.50 -19.40 -10.93
C GLU A 57 7.51 -18.80 -11.94
N PHE A 58 8.05 -18.21 -13.00
CA PHE A 58 7.30 -17.63 -14.10
C PHE A 58 7.21 -18.60 -15.26
N GLU A 59 6.21 -18.42 -16.12
CA GLU A 59 6.16 -19.13 -17.40
C GLU A 59 7.36 -18.73 -18.27
N ALA A 60 7.93 -19.67 -19.04
CA ALA A 60 9.16 -19.45 -19.80
C ALA A 60 9.05 -18.29 -20.83
N MET A 61 7.83 -17.95 -21.26
CA MET A 61 7.59 -16.83 -22.18
C MET A 61 7.74 -15.44 -21.51
N GLU A 62 7.82 -15.40 -20.19
CA GLU A 62 7.87 -14.17 -19.38
C GLU A 62 9.26 -13.90 -18.77
N GLU A 63 10.30 -14.64 -19.18
CA GLU A 63 11.68 -14.37 -18.77
C GLU A 63 12.08 -12.91 -19.03
N GLY A 64 12.62 -12.25 -18.00
CA GLY A 64 13.02 -10.84 -18.05
C GLY A 64 11.89 -9.83 -17.79
N ARG A 65 10.65 -10.27 -17.54
CA ARG A 65 9.50 -9.41 -17.16
C ARG A 65 9.01 -9.62 -15.73
N GLU A 66 9.75 -10.41 -14.96
CA GLU A 66 9.39 -10.85 -13.60
C GLU A 66 9.00 -9.69 -12.69
N GLU A 67 9.82 -8.65 -12.63
CA GLU A 67 9.58 -7.48 -11.77
C GLU A 67 8.25 -6.79 -12.09
N LYS A 68 7.98 -6.54 -13.37
CA LYS A 68 6.73 -5.92 -13.82
C LYS A 68 5.50 -6.80 -13.56
N ILE A 69 5.65 -8.12 -13.70
CA ILE A 69 4.58 -9.07 -13.38
C ILE A 69 4.28 -9.03 -11.89
N MET A 70 5.31 -9.04 -11.05
CA MET A 70 5.18 -8.96 -9.60
C MET A 70 4.57 -7.65 -9.14
N GLU A 71 4.97 -6.51 -9.70
CA GLU A 71 4.36 -5.21 -9.43
C GLU A 71 2.87 -5.24 -9.72
N ARG A 72 2.46 -5.75 -10.90
CA ARG A 72 1.05 -5.90 -11.25
C ARG A 72 0.32 -6.83 -10.28
N LEU A 73 0.93 -7.94 -9.88
CA LEU A 73 0.34 -8.86 -8.90
C LEU A 73 0.10 -8.19 -7.55
N PHE A 74 1.01 -7.33 -7.10
CA PHE A 74 0.81 -6.54 -5.88
C PHE A 74 -0.29 -5.49 -6.03
N GLN A 75 -0.37 -4.83 -7.18
CA GLN A 75 -1.45 -3.90 -7.48
C GLN A 75 -2.81 -4.61 -7.48
N ASP A 76 -2.90 -5.78 -8.12
CA ASP A 76 -4.11 -6.59 -8.17
C ASP A 76 -4.50 -7.10 -6.78
N ALA A 77 -3.53 -7.58 -5.99
CA ALA A 77 -3.75 -8.03 -4.62
C ALA A 77 -4.21 -6.89 -3.72
N THR A 78 -3.56 -5.72 -3.82
CA THR A 78 -3.92 -4.52 -3.05
C THR A 78 -5.32 -4.05 -3.42
N ARG A 79 -5.65 -4.02 -4.72
CA ARG A 79 -6.99 -3.68 -5.19
C ARG A 79 -8.05 -4.65 -4.66
N ALA A 80 -7.78 -5.96 -4.71
CA ALA A 80 -8.72 -6.97 -4.21
C ALA A 80 -8.97 -6.84 -2.71
N VAL A 81 -7.92 -6.61 -1.92
CA VAL A 81 -8.02 -6.37 -0.48
C VAL A 81 -8.78 -5.07 -0.22
N PHE A 82 -8.44 -3.99 -0.93
CA PHE A 82 -9.13 -2.70 -0.84
C PHE A 82 -10.63 -2.84 -1.09
N SER A 83 -11.04 -3.45 -2.21
CA SER A 83 -12.45 -3.65 -2.54
C SER A 83 -13.22 -4.39 -1.44
N ARG A 84 -12.59 -5.39 -0.79
CA ARG A 84 -13.21 -6.12 0.32
C ARG A 84 -13.38 -5.26 1.57
N PHE A 85 -12.39 -4.44 1.90
CA PHE A 85 -12.43 -3.60 3.09
C PHE A 85 -13.29 -2.34 2.94
N THR A 86 -13.53 -1.89 1.70
CA THR A 86 -14.35 -0.71 1.42
C THR A 86 -15.72 -1.05 0.81
N GLU A 87 -16.14 -2.31 0.89
CA GLU A 87 -17.45 -2.73 0.41
C GLU A 87 -18.56 -1.95 1.14
N GLY A 88 -19.43 -1.29 0.38
CA GLY A 88 -20.51 -0.45 0.92
C GLY A 88 -20.09 0.94 1.43
N ILE A 89 -18.80 1.31 1.34
CA ILE A 89 -18.32 2.65 1.70
C ILE A 89 -18.40 3.57 0.47
N ASN A 90 -19.06 4.72 0.59
CA ASN A 90 -19.06 5.73 -0.47
C ASN A 90 -17.78 6.58 -0.42
N LEU A 91 -16.85 6.32 -1.34
CA LEU A 91 -15.58 7.05 -1.46
C LEU A 91 -15.60 8.17 -2.50
N GLU A 92 -16.72 8.40 -3.17
CA GLU A 92 -16.86 9.49 -4.16
C GLU A 92 -16.62 10.89 -3.56
N PRO A 93 -17.13 11.23 -2.35
CA PRO A 93 -16.86 12.53 -1.73
C PRO A 93 -15.38 12.81 -1.49
N LEU A 94 -14.59 11.76 -1.20
CA LEU A 94 -13.14 11.90 -1.05
C LEU A 94 -12.49 12.25 -2.40
N THR A 95 -12.92 11.57 -3.46
CA THR A 95 -12.34 11.74 -4.81
C THR A 95 -12.58 13.15 -5.36
N LEU A 96 -13.77 13.70 -5.13
CA LEU A 96 -14.13 15.05 -5.60
C LEU A 96 -13.21 16.14 -5.03
N GLN A 97 -12.80 16.01 -3.77
CA GLN A 97 -11.92 17.00 -3.14
C GLN A 97 -10.51 17.00 -3.76
N PHE A 98 -10.05 15.91 -4.36
CA PHE A 98 -8.80 15.89 -5.14
C PHE A 98 -8.92 16.68 -6.45
N ALA A 99 -10.11 16.68 -7.06
CA ALA A 99 -10.38 17.50 -8.25
C ALA A 99 -10.32 19.01 -7.94
N ASP A 100 -10.58 19.39 -6.68
CA ASP A 100 -10.48 20.76 -6.18
C ASP A 100 -9.04 21.16 -5.77
N GLY A 101 -8.03 20.38 -6.16
CA GLY A 101 -6.61 20.71 -6.00
C GLY A 101 -5.95 20.17 -4.73
N ILE A 102 -6.55 19.18 -4.06
CA ILE A 102 -5.86 18.47 -2.99
C ILE A 102 -4.75 17.59 -3.59
N HIS A 103 -3.56 17.73 -3.00
CA HIS A 103 -2.44 16.82 -3.17
C HIS A 103 -2.07 16.24 -1.82
N VAL A 104 -1.78 14.94 -1.80
CA VAL A 104 -1.31 14.23 -0.61
C VAL A 104 -0.04 13.47 -0.94
N THR A 105 1.00 13.67 -0.13
CA THR A 105 2.25 12.93 -0.24
C THR A 105 2.36 11.92 0.90
N THR A 106 2.74 10.69 0.56
CA THR A 106 3.03 9.60 1.48
C THR A 106 4.44 9.07 1.22
N GLY A 107 4.96 8.22 2.11
CA GLY A 107 6.24 7.55 1.87
C GLY A 107 6.97 7.17 3.14
N GLU A 108 8.10 6.50 2.96
CA GLU A 108 8.94 6.00 4.05
C GLU A 108 9.54 7.10 4.94
N SER A 109 9.71 8.30 4.39
CA SER A 109 10.27 9.44 5.14
C SER A 109 9.23 10.24 5.94
N LEU A 110 7.95 9.86 5.92
CA LEU A 110 6.90 10.58 6.65
C LEU A 110 6.55 9.87 7.96
N PRO A 111 6.64 10.56 9.12
CA PRO A 111 6.14 10.04 10.39
C PRO A 111 4.60 9.99 10.40
N SER A 112 4.03 9.12 11.24
CA SER A 112 2.60 8.82 11.32
C SER A 112 1.78 10.05 11.66
N ASN A 113 2.32 10.94 12.51
CA ASN A 113 1.65 12.18 12.89
C ASN A 113 1.46 13.14 11.70
N ALA A 114 2.27 13.06 10.64
CA ALA A 114 2.09 13.87 9.44
C ALA A 114 0.79 13.51 8.69
N TYR A 115 0.29 12.28 8.88
CA TYR A 115 -0.95 11.84 8.27
C TYR A 115 -2.19 12.38 8.99
N GLU A 116 -2.06 12.85 10.24
CA GLU A 116 -3.18 13.47 10.99
C GLU A 116 -3.67 14.75 10.32
N ASP A 117 -2.76 15.54 9.75
CA ASP A 117 -3.12 16.74 9.00
C ASP A 117 -3.83 16.39 7.69
N THR A 118 -3.46 15.28 7.05
CA THR A 118 -4.19 14.75 5.88
C THR A 118 -5.61 14.34 6.25
N ILE A 119 -5.78 13.65 7.38
CA ILE A 119 -7.10 13.21 7.86
C ILE A 119 -8.01 14.41 8.16
N LYS A 120 -7.46 15.49 8.73
CA LYS A 120 -8.22 16.73 9.00
C LYS A 120 -8.53 17.53 7.74
N LYS A 121 -7.68 17.44 6.71
CA LYS A 121 -7.80 18.22 5.47
C LYS A 121 -8.85 17.66 4.52
N ILE A 122 -9.09 16.36 4.53
CA ILE A 122 -10.01 15.69 3.60
C ILE A 122 -11.28 15.31 4.36
N ASP A 123 -12.37 15.99 4.05
CA ASP A 123 -13.67 15.75 4.67
C ASP A 123 -14.14 14.33 4.39
N GLY A 124 -14.58 13.60 5.41
CA GLY A 124 -15.02 12.21 5.29
C GLY A 124 -13.90 11.16 5.41
N LEU A 125 -12.62 11.56 5.38
CA LEU A 125 -11.52 10.59 5.46
C LEU A 125 -11.44 9.96 6.85
N ALA A 126 -11.70 10.72 7.91
CA ALA A 126 -11.65 10.23 9.29
C ALA A 126 -12.62 9.05 9.51
N GLU A 127 -13.83 9.14 8.96
CA GLU A 127 -14.88 8.12 9.07
C GLU A 127 -14.48 6.83 8.33
N VAL A 128 -13.86 6.96 7.16
CA VAL A 128 -13.33 5.82 6.41
C VAL A 128 -12.21 5.15 7.19
N ILE A 129 -11.29 5.93 7.76
CA ILE A 129 -10.19 5.40 8.57
C ILE A 129 -10.71 4.70 9.83
N GLU A 130 -11.68 5.27 10.53
CA GLU A 130 -12.29 4.64 11.71
C GLU A 130 -12.99 3.33 11.35
N THR A 131 -13.60 3.24 10.17
CA THR A 131 -14.21 2.00 9.67
C THR A 131 -13.15 0.92 9.41
N LEU A 132 -11.99 1.30 8.85
CA LEU A 132 -10.91 0.38 8.50
C LEU A 132 -10.10 -0.09 9.72
N VAL A 133 -9.84 0.81 10.67
CA VAL A 133 -9.04 0.57 11.87
C VAL A 133 -9.69 1.18 13.12
N PRO A 134 -10.80 0.58 13.62
CA PRO A 134 -11.56 1.13 14.74
C PRO A 134 -10.69 1.30 16.00
N GLY A 135 -10.68 2.51 16.57
CA GLY A 135 -9.84 2.84 17.74
C GLY A 135 -8.33 2.70 17.51
N GLY A 136 -7.88 2.68 16.25
CA GLY A 136 -6.46 2.57 15.90
C GLY A 136 -5.63 3.76 16.36
N ASN A 137 -4.38 3.50 16.75
CA ASN A 137 -3.45 4.58 17.10
C ASN A 137 -2.98 5.35 15.84
N THR A 138 -2.17 6.40 16.03
CA THR A 138 -1.64 7.22 14.93
C THR A 138 -0.92 6.39 13.85
N ALA A 139 -0.18 5.34 14.23
CA ALA A 139 0.52 4.48 13.28
C ALA A 139 -0.44 3.59 12.47
N ASN A 140 -1.49 3.05 13.09
CA ASN A 140 -2.56 2.34 12.38
C ASN A 140 -3.29 3.27 11.40
N ARG A 141 -3.61 4.49 11.83
CA ARG A 141 -4.30 5.49 11.00
C ARG A 141 -3.44 5.92 9.81
N ALA A 142 -2.13 6.11 9.98
CA ALA A 142 -1.22 6.39 8.87
C ALA A 142 -1.20 5.26 7.81
N SER A 143 -1.17 4.00 8.26
CA SER A 143 -1.25 2.83 7.35
C SER A 143 -2.57 2.81 6.57
N ALA A 144 -3.69 3.07 7.26
CA ALA A 144 -5.01 3.12 6.63
C ALA A 144 -5.13 4.29 5.62
N VAL A 145 -4.51 5.45 5.88
CA VAL A 145 -4.48 6.57 4.92
C VAL A 145 -3.75 6.16 3.65
N GLU A 146 -2.56 5.56 3.76
CA GLU A 146 -1.83 5.09 2.57
C GLU A 146 -2.64 4.03 1.81
N PHE A 147 -3.30 3.11 2.51
CA PHE A 147 -4.15 2.09 1.90
C PHE A 147 -5.35 2.69 1.15
N VAL A 148 -6.00 3.72 1.69
CA VAL A 148 -7.11 4.42 1.03
C VAL A 148 -6.63 5.11 -0.24
N LEU A 149 -5.54 5.87 -0.17
CA LEU A 149 -5.01 6.61 -1.32
C LEU A 149 -4.56 5.67 -2.44
N ASP A 150 -3.85 4.60 -2.09
CA ASP A 150 -3.41 3.61 -3.07
C ASP A 150 -4.59 2.84 -3.66
N GLY A 151 -5.59 2.50 -2.86
CA GLY A 151 -6.83 1.89 -3.31
C GLY A 151 -7.61 2.77 -4.29
N LEU A 152 -7.74 4.07 -4.01
CA LEU A 152 -8.36 5.03 -4.92
C LEU A 152 -7.59 5.13 -6.26
N HIS A 153 -6.26 5.20 -6.20
CA HIS A 153 -5.43 5.17 -7.40
C HIS A 153 -5.64 3.89 -8.22
N LEU A 154 -5.60 2.72 -7.56
CA LEU A 154 -5.79 1.44 -8.22
C LEU A 154 -7.20 1.31 -8.81
N ASN A 155 -8.20 2.02 -8.30
CA ASN A 155 -9.53 2.10 -8.89
C ASN A 155 -9.71 3.24 -9.91
N GLN A 156 -8.60 3.79 -10.42
CA GLN A 156 -8.57 4.85 -11.44
C GLN A 156 -9.27 6.15 -10.99
N ARG A 157 -9.32 6.40 -9.68
CA ARG A 157 -9.92 7.63 -9.12
C ARG A 157 -8.90 8.72 -8.83
N LEU A 158 -7.63 8.33 -8.63
CA LEU A 158 -6.52 9.24 -8.39
C LEU A 158 -5.33 8.88 -9.28
N ASN A 159 -4.55 9.90 -9.64
CA ASN A 159 -3.22 9.74 -10.19
C ASN A 159 -2.21 9.49 -9.06
N LYS A 160 -1.12 8.81 -9.41
CA LYS A 160 -0.01 8.49 -8.52
C LYS A 160 1.30 8.81 -9.20
N ASP A 161 2.09 9.69 -8.59
CA ASP A 161 3.46 9.99 -9.00
C ASP A 161 4.44 9.56 -7.91
N ARG A 162 5.60 9.02 -8.29
CA ARG A 162 6.59 8.50 -7.35
C ARG A 162 7.95 9.10 -7.63
N VAL A 163 8.48 9.85 -6.66
CA VAL A 163 9.78 10.52 -6.74
C VAL A 163 10.52 10.34 -5.42
N GLY A 164 11.73 9.78 -5.46
CA GLY A 164 12.64 9.74 -4.31
C GLY A 164 12.06 9.09 -3.04
N GLY A 165 11.37 7.94 -3.17
CA GLY A 165 10.77 7.22 -2.04
C GLY A 165 9.48 7.84 -1.50
N ARG A 166 9.00 8.92 -2.12
CA ARG A 166 7.69 9.53 -1.85
C ARG A 166 6.72 9.23 -2.97
N THR A 167 5.46 9.12 -2.58
CA THR A 167 4.34 8.95 -3.50
C THR A 167 3.39 10.13 -3.32
N THR A 168 3.04 10.80 -4.40
CA THR A 168 2.05 11.88 -4.38
C THR A 168 0.79 11.45 -5.12
N TYR A 169 -0.35 11.66 -4.48
CA TYR A 169 -1.68 11.40 -5.02
C TYR A 169 -2.38 12.72 -5.35
N SER A 170 -3.00 12.77 -6.53
CA SER A 170 -3.76 13.91 -7.04
C SER A 170 -4.94 13.42 -7.88
N ALA A 171 -5.83 14.33 -8.28
CA ALA A 171 -6.74 14.06 -9.40
C ALA A 171 -5.97 13.83 -10.71
#